data_AF-A0AA48L9M9-F1
#
_entry.id   AF-A0AA48L9M9-F1
#
_cell.length_a   1.000
_cell.length_b   1.000
_cell.length_c   1.000
_cell.angle_alpha   90.00
_cell.angle_beta   90.00
_cell.angle_gamma   90.00
#
_symmetry.space_group_name_H-M   'P 1'
#
loop_
_entity.id
_entity.type
_entity.pdbx_description
1 polymer ?
#
loop_
_entity_poly.entity_id
_entity_poly.type
_entity_poly.pdbx_seq_one_letter_code
_entity_poly.pdbx_strand_id
1 'polypeptide(L)' 'MPKRKAETDDKPAKKPTSWSAEEEALFLNAVNEIVSKQIWASVKDTELAARQNGGVMSHWKMMYRKLVKEYAKE' A
#
# COMPACT_ATOMS: atom_id res chain seq x y z
N MET A 1 -17.29 10.33 52.50
CA MET A 1 -16.57 9.58 51.43
C MET A 1 -16.13 10.57 50.36
N PRO A 2 -14.83 10.79 50.12
CA PRO A 2 -14.40 11.70 49.06
C PRO A 2 -14.47 11.01 47.70
N LYS A 3 -15.15 11.66 46.74
CA LYS A 3 -15.27 11.24 45.34
C LYS A 3 -13.91 11.43 44.64
N ARG A 4 -13.25 10.33 44.25
CA ARG A 4 -12.07 10.38 43.36
C ARG A 4 -12.54 10.84 41.98
N LYS A 5 -12.05 12.01 41.53
CA LYS A 5 -12.12 12.42 40.12
C LYS A 5 -11.10 11.56 39.36
N ALA A 6 -11.55 10.81 38.38
CA ALA A 6 -10.66 10.16 37.43
C ALA A 6 -10.02 11.27 36.59
N GLU A 7 -8.73 11.50 36.79
CA GLU A 7 -7.90 12.23 35.83
C GLU A 7 -7.81 11.36 34.58
N THR A 8 -8.60 11.71 33.58
CA THR A 8 -8.40 11.20 32.22
C THR A 8 -7.10 11.82 31.71
N ASP A 9 -6.09 10.96 31.57
CA ASP A 9 -4.82 11.22 30.90
C ASP A 9 -5.12 11.67 29.46
N ASP A 10 -5.30 12.98 29.27
CA ASP A 10 -5.51 13.62 27.97
C ASP A 10 -4.18 13.61 27.22
N LYS A 11 -3.77 12.44 26.75
CA LYS A 11 -2.71 12.36 25.73
C LYS A 11 -3.29 12.98 24.47
N PRO A 12 -2.69 14.03 23.90
CA PRO A 12 -3.14 14.54 22.62
C PRO A 12 -3.06 13.40 21.63
N ALA A 13 -4.22 13.03 21.06
CA ALA A 13 -4.31 12.02 20.02
C ALA A 13 -3.29 12.40 18.93
N LYS A 14 -2.27 11.56 18.74
CA LYS A 14 -1.24 11.77 17.74
C LYS A 14 -1.98 11.95 16.41
N LYS A 15 -1.95 13.15 15.83
CA LYS A 15 -2.54 13.38 14.51
C LYS A 15 -1.96 12.32 13.57
N PRO A 16 -2.80 11.63 12.77
CA PRO A 16 -2.27 10.67 11.82
C PRO A 16 -1.25 11.40 10.95
N THR A 17 -0.01 10.90 10.94
CA THR A 17 1.03 11.43 10.07
C THR A 17 0.55 11.20 8.64
N SER A 18 0.30 12.26 7.90
CA SER A 18 0.04 12.17 6.46
C SER A 18 1.31 11.67 5.78
N TRP A 19 1.17 10.71 4.89
CA TRP A 19 2.26 10.26 4.04
C TRP A 19 2.66 11.39 3.10
N SER A 20 3.96 11.65 2.99
CA SER A 20 4.49 12.57 1.98
C SER A 20 4.55 11.89 0.60
N ALA A 21 4.56 12.68 -0.46
CA ALA A 21 4.73 12.18 -1.83
C ALA A 21 6.03 11.36 -2.01
N GLU A 22 7.09 11.71 -1.27
CA GLU A 22 8.36 10.97 -1.28
C GLU A 22 8.23 9.61 -0.62
N GLU A 23 7.57 9.52 0.54
CA GLU A 23 7.32 8.24 1.22
C GLU A 23 6.40 7.33 0.38
N GLU A 24 5.37 7.91 -0.25
CA GLU A 24 4.49 7.18 -1.18
C GLU A 24 5.27 6.63 -2.39
N ALA A 25 6.15 7.43 -2.98
CA ALA A 25 6.98 6.99 -4.10
C ALA A 25 7.92 5.84 -3.69
N LEU A 26 8.56 5.93 -2.51
CA LEU A 26 9.40 4.86 -1.98
C LEU A 26 8.60 3.59 -1.72
N PHE A 27 7.43 3.71 -1.12
CA PHE A 27 6.54 2.59 -0.83
C PHE A 27 6.07 1.89 -2.11
N LEU A 28 5.56 2.65 -3.09
CA LEU A 28 5.09 2.13 -4.36
C LEU A 28 6.22 1.43 -5.14
N ASN A 29 7.44 1.99 -5.13
CA ASN A 29 8.59 1.34 -5.75
C ASN A 29 8.92 -0.01 -5.10
N ALA A 30 8.90 -0.08 -3.76
CA ALA A 30 9.13 -1.34 -3.05
C ALA A 30 8.06 -2.39 -3.37
N VAL A 31 6.78 -2.00 -3.42
CA VAL A 31 5.68 -2.89 -3.83
C VAL A 31 5.91 -3.39 -5.27
N ASN A 32 6.27 -2.50 -6.19
CA ASN A 32 6.51 -2.89 -7.58
C ASN A 32 7.66 -3.88 -7.73
N GLU A 33 8.73 -3.74 -6.96
CA GLU A 33 9.84 -4.68 -6.97
C GLU A 33 9.41 -6.08 -6.50
N ILE A 34 8.67 -6.15 -5.39
CA ILE A 34 8.18 -7.42 -4.84
C ILE A 34 7.23 -8.10 -5.82
N VAL A 35 6.22 -7.37 -6.30
CA VAL A 35 5.18 -7.91 -7.18
C VAL A 35 5.80 -8.37 -8.49
N SER A 36 6.71 -7.59 -9.10
CA SER A 36 7.35 -7.96 -10.36
C SER A 36 8.18 -9.24 -10.27
N LYS A 37 8.69 -9.59 -9.08
CA LYS A 37 9.45 -10.82 -8.86
C LYS A 37 8.57 -12.02 -8.56
N GLN A 38 7.46 -11.84 -7.85
CA GLN A 38 6.72 -12.97 -7.26
C GLN A 38 5.32 -13.20 -7.81
N ILE A 39 4.68 -12.20 -8.44
CA ILE A 39 3.24 -12.30 -8.78
C ILE A 39 2.92 -13.52 -9.65
N TRP A 40 3.76 -13.84 -10.63
CA TRP A 40 3.55 -15.00 -11.48
C TRP A 40 3.57 -16.31 -10.69
N ALA A 41 4.55 -16.47 -9.80
CA ALA A 41 4.67 -17.67 -8.98
C ALA A 41 3.46 -17.85 -8.05
N SER A 42 2.85 -16.75 -7.60
CA SER A 42 1.69 -16.76 -6.72
C SER A 42 0.36 -17.05 -7.42
N VAL A 43 0.25 -16.78 -8.73
CA VAL A 43 -1.04 -16.86 -9.45
C VAL A 43 -1.11 -17.94 -10.52
N LYS A 44 0.01 -18.62 -10.82
CA LYS A 44 0.11 -19.66 -11.87
C LYS A 44 -0.81 -20.88 -11.64
N ASP A 45 -1.26 -21.11 -10.42
CA ASP A 45 -2.15 -22.23 -10.06
C ASP A 45 -3.61 -21.77 -9.86
N THR A 46 -3.93 -20.54 -10.28
CA THR A 46 -5.26 -19.93 -10.19
C THR A 46 -5.86 -19.70 -11.58
N GLU A 47 -7.10 -19.23 -11.66
CA GLU A 47 -7.73 -18.85 -12.94
C GLU A 47 -6.96 -17.77 -13.71
N LEU A 48 -6.12 -16.97 -13.02
CA LEU A 48 -5.27 -15.96 -13.64
C LEU A 48 -4.18 -16.58 -14.53
N ALA A 49 -3.85 -17.86 -14.35
CA ALA A 49 -2.90 -18.58 -15.21
C ALA A 49 -3.32 -18.56 -16.68
N ALA A 50 -4.62 -18.50 -16.98
CA ALA A 50 -5.16 -18.39 -18.34
C ALA A 50 -4.70 -17.10 -19.06
N ARG A 51 -4.32 -16.05 -18.31
CA ARG A 51 -3.75 -14.80 -18.87
C ARG A 51 -2.26 -14.89 -19.19
N GLN A 52 -1.61 -15.99 -18.77
CA GLN A 52 -0.16 -16.20 -18.83
C GLN A 52 0.62 -15.12 -18.06
N ASN A 53 1.92 -15.38 -17.85
CA ASN A 53 2.79 -14.44 -17.14
C ASN A 53 2.75 -13.03 -17.76
N GLY A 54 2.82 -12.94 -19.09
CA GLY A 54 2.78 -11.67 -19.80
C GLY A 54 1.51 -10.84 -19.52
N GLY A 55 0.34 -11.49 -19.51
CA GLY A 55 -0.93 -10.81 -19.23
C GLY A 55 -1.02 -10.31 -17.79
N VAL A 56 -0.59 -11.13 -16.81
CA VAL A 56 -0.55 -10.75 -15.39
C VAL A 56 0.40 -9.57 -15.16
N MET A 57 1.61 -9.63 -15.72
CA MET A 57 2.60 -8.57 -15.57
C MET A 57 2.18 -7.27 -16.28
N SER A 58 1.53 -7.37 -17.44
CA SER A 58 0.98 -6.20 -18.15
C SER A 58 -0.14 -5.54 -17.33
N HIS A 59 -1.02 -6.35 -16.73
CA HIS A 59 -2.07 -5.85 -15.85
C HIS A 59 -1.49 -5.13 -14.62
N TRP A 60 -0.49 -5.72 -13.96
CA TRP A 60 0.21 -5.08 -12.85
C TRP A 60 0.84 -3.73 -13.25
N LYS A 61 1.55 -3.68 -14.37
CA LYS A 61 2.16 -2.43 -14.87
C LYS A 61 1.13 -1.32 -15.09
N MET A 62 -0.06 -1.66 -15.58
CA MET A 62 -1.16 -0.70 -15.74
C MET A 62 -1.65 -0.17 -14.39
N MET A 63 -1.85 -1.06 -13.41
CA MET A 63 -2.24 -0.68 -12.05
C MET A 63 -1.20 0.21 -11.39
N TYR A 64 0.07 -0.20 -11.46
CA TYR A 64 1.19 0.56 -10.89
C TYR A 64 1.25 1.99 -11.44
N ARG A 65 1.07 2.17 -12.76
CA ARG A 65 1.04 3.51 -13.37
C ARG A 65 -0.11 4.37 -12.85
N LYS A 66 -1.28 3.78 -12.56
CA LYS A 66 -2.41 4.52 -11.97
C LYS A 66 -2.09 4.92 -10.54
N LEU A 67 -1.56 4.00 -9.73
CA LEU A 67 -1.16 4.27 -8.35
C LEU A 67 -0.11 5.39 -8.29
N VAL A 68 0.97 5.29 -9.07
CA VAL A 68 1.98 6.36 -9.13
C VAL A 68 1.36 7.69 -9.56
N LYS A 69 0.45 7.70 -10.53
CA LYS A 69 -0.22 8.93 -10.97
C LYS A 69 -1.12 9.54 -9.88
N GLU A 70 -1.75 8.71 -9.06
CA GLU A 70 -2.68 9.15 -8.01
C GLU A 70 -1.93 9.66 -6.78
N TYR A 71 -0.87 8.97 -6.36
CA TYR A 71 -0.17 9.25 -5.10
C TYR A 71 1.12 10.07 -5.25
N ALA A 72 1.72 10.14 -6.45
CA ALA A 72 2.90 11.00 -6.70
C ALA A 72 2.55 12.39 -7.24
N LYS A 73 1.28 12.83 -7.08
CA LYS A 73 0.77 14.09 -7.67
C LYS A 73 0.50 15.22 -6.67
N GLU A 74 0.95 15.09 -5.42
CA GLU A 74 0.89 16.19 -4.44
C GLU A 74 2.08 17.13 -4.56
#